data_AF-A0A972V4K8-F1
#
_entry.id   AF-A0A972V4K8-F1
#
_cell.length_a   1.000
_cell.length_b   1.000
_cell.length_c   1.000
_cell.angle_alpha   90.00
_cell.angle_beta   90.00
_cell.angle_gamma   90.00
#
_symmetry.space_group_name_H-M   'P 1'
#
loop_
_entity.id
_entity.type
_entity.pdbx_description
1 polymer ?
#
loop_
_entity_poly.entity_id
_entity_poly.type
_entity_poly.pdbx_seq_one_letter_code
_entity_poly.pdbx_strand_id
1 'polypeptide(L)'
;MKKICYCITVLVFAISFLTGCSSGSADLDSKTLARVNKGRIMVEDLRYELKNAPYDEVHLLKAKSERRDYLDRLVEKEVLLQEAQHQGLHREKDFMKSIEGYWEQALLKILLERKSDEISGLTHVSDNEIEEYY
;
A
#
# COMPACT_ATOMS: atom_id res chain seq x y z
N MET A 1 -24.17 -37.41 38.93
CA MET A 1 -22.96 -37.03 38.15
C MET A 1 -23.21 -36.99 36.64
N LYS A 2 -23.94 -37.93 36.03
CA LYS A 2 -24.24 -37.93 34.57
C LYS A 2 -25.04 -36.72 34.06
N LYS A 3 -25.97 -36.18 34.88
CA LYS A 3 -26.79 -35.00 34.53
C LYS A 3 -25.97 -33.69 34.45
N ILE A 4 -24.95 -33.55 35.30
CA ILE A 4 -24.04 -32.40 35.31
C ILE A 4 -23.10 -32.44 34.11
N CYS A 5 -22.61 -33.64 33.75
CA CYS A 5 -21.83 -33.83 32.51
C CYS A 5 -22.63 -33.46 31.26
N TYR A 6 -23.91 -33.84 31.21
CA TYR A 6 -24.79 -33.55 30.07
C TYR A 6 -25.11 -32.06 29.92
N CYS A 7 -25.30 -31.35 31.05
CA CYS A 7 -25.48 -29.89 31.05
C CYS A 7 -24.24 -29.13 30.55
N ILE A 8 -23.03 -29.60 30.90
CA ILE A 8 -21.78 -28.96 30.46
C ILE A 8 -21.56 -29.18 28.96
N THR A 9 -21.87 -30.37 28.43
CA THR A 9 -21.74 -30.64 26.98
C THR A 9 -22.74 -29.85 26.13
N VAL A 10 -23.96 -29.61 26.63
CA VAL A 10 -24.96 -28.79 25.92
C VAL A 10 -24.59 -27.30 25.97
N LEU A 11 -24.02 -26.83 27.09
CA LEU A 11 -23.57 -25.44 27.25
C LEU A 11 -22.41 -25.11 26.29
N VAL A 12 -21.45 -26.03 26.10
CA VAL A 12 -20.32 -25.85 25.18
C VAL A 12 -20.77 -25.83 23.72
N PHE A 13 -21.76 -26.65 23.33
CA PHE A 13 -22.28 -26.68 21.96
C PHE A 13 -23.11 -25.43 21.61
N ALA A 14 -23.77 -24.81 22.59
CA ALA A 14 -24.53 -23.58 22.41
C ALA A 14 -23.65 -22.34 22.18
N ILE A 15 -22.42 -22.31 22.70
CA ILE A 15 -21.49 -21.20 22.53
C ILE A 15 -20.85 -21.20 21.13
N SER A 16 -20.78 -22.35 20.46
CA SER A 16 -20.23 -22.47 19.09
C SER A 16 -21.08 -21.81 18.01
N PHE A 17 -22.34 -21.45 18.29
CA PHE A 17 -23.23 -20.77 17.32
C PHE A 17 -23.14 -19.25 17.34
N LEU A 18 -22.39 -18.64 18.27
CA LEU A 18 -22.32 -17.18 18.44
C LEU A 18 -21.10 -16.52 17.77
N THR A 19 -20.22 -17.29 17.11
CA THR A 19 -19.13 -16.74 16.29
C THR A 19 -19.55 -16.56 14.83
N GLY A 20 -20.70 -15.93 14.61
CA GLY A 20 -21.16 -15.47 13.29
C GLY A 20 -20.99 -13.96 13.19
N CYS A 21 -19.73 -13.49 13.16
CA CYS A 21 -19.43 -12.07 13.00
C CYS A 21 -19.69 -11.67 11.53
N SER A 22 -20.92 -11.24 11.22
CA SER A 22 -21.19 -10.52 9.97
C SER A 22 -20.80 -9.05 10.18
N SER A 23 -19.52 -8.73 9.99
CA SER A 23 -19.07 -7.34 9.95
C SER A 23 -19.65 -6.68 8.69
N GLY A 24 -20.63 -5.79 8.89
CA GLY A 24 -21.16 -4.94 7.84
C GLY A 24 -20.06 -4.10 7.20
N SER A 25 -19.86 -4.25 5.89
CA SER A 25 -18.86 -3.55 5.09
C SER A 25 -19.50 -2.77 3.94
N ALA A 26 -20.61 -2.07 4.21
CA ALA A 26 -21.30 -1.29 3.18
C ALA A 26 -20.51 -0.03 2.76
N ASP A 27 -19.67 0.53 3.64
CA ASP A 27 -18.93 1.76 3.36
C ASP A 27 -17.57 1.50 2.67
N LEU A 28 -16.88 0.40 3.03
CA LEU A 28 -15.60 0.02 2.45
C LEU A 28 -15.70 -0.53 1.01
N ASP A 29 -16.82 -1.14 0.64
CA ASP A 29 -17.01 -1.68 -0.72
C ASP A 29 -17.15 -0.56 -1.77
N SER A 30 -17.69 0.62 -1.40
CA SER A 30 -17.91 1.73 -2.33
C SER A 30 -16.62 2.34 -2.90
N LYS A 31 -15.48 2.12 -2.22
CA LYS A 31 -14.16 2.64 -2.58
C LYS A 31 -13.18 1.55 -3.01
N THR A 32 -13.64 0.31 -3.10
CA THR A 32 -12.83 -0.84 -3.52
C THR A 32 -13.00 -1.07 -5.03
N LEU A 33 -11.89 -1.08 -5.77
CA LEU A 33 -11.87 -1.33 -7.22
C LEU A 33 -11.91 -2.82 -7.55
N ALA A 34 -11.16 -3.62 -6.78
CA ALA A 34 -11.11 -5.06 -6.92
C ALA A 34 -10.75 -5.73 -5.59
N ARG A 35 -11.18 -6.98 -5.43
CA ARG A 35 -10.81 -7.84 -4.29
C ARG A 35 -10.00 -9.02 -4.81
N VAL A 36 -8.80 -9.20 -4.28
CA VAL A 36 -7.87 -10.27 -4.68
C VAL A 36 -7.59 -11.12 -3.44
N ASN A 37 -8.24 -12.28 -3.35
CA ASN A 37 -8.26 -13.13 -2.15
C ASN A 37 -8.69 -12.34 -0.90
N LYS A 38 -7.78 -12.17 0.07
CA LYS A 38 -8.00 -11.38 1.29
C LYS A 38 -7.59 -9.91 1.14
N GLY A 39 -6.90 -9.56 0.05
CA GLY A 39 -6.46 -8.21 -0.29
C GLY A 39 -7.56 -7.39 -0.99
N ARG A 40 -7.45 -6.06 -0.91
CA ARG A 40 -8.33 -5.11 -1.58
C ARG A 40 -7.48 -4.08 -2.30
N ILE A 41 -7.81 -3.83 -3.57
CA ILE A 41 -7.26 -2.73 -4.36
C ILE A 41 -8.25 -1.58 -4.24
N MET A 42 -7.84 -0.46 -3.65
CA MET A 42 -8.70 0.70 -3.42
C MET A 42 -8.53 1.75 -4.53
N VAL A 43 -9.53 2.63 -4.64
CA VAL A 43 -9.47 3.77 -5.58
C VAL A 43 -8.28 4.70 -5.29
N GLU A 44 -7.82 4.75 -4.04
CA GLU A 44 -6.69 5.61 -3.68
C GLU A 44 -5.34 5.03 -4.10
N ASP A 45 -5.15 3.70 -4.01
CA ASP A 45 -3.94 3.00 -4.50
C ASP A 45 -3.71 3.35 -5.98
N LEU A 46 -4.77 3.26 -6.78
CA LEU A 46 -4.75 3.62 -8.19
C LEU A 46 -4.38 5.10 -8.42
N ARG A 47 -4.91 6.02 -7.62
CA ARG A 47 -4.59 7.45 -7.74
C ARG A 47 -3.13 7.72 -7.36
N TYR A 48 -2.61 7.04 -6.35
CA TYR A 48 -1.22 7.15 -5.96
C TYR A 48 -0.28 6.64 -7.05
N GLU A 49 -0.56 5.45 -7.61
CA GLU A 49 0.23 4.92 -8.72
C GLU A 49 0.18 5.85 -9.93
N LEU A 50 -0.99 6.38 -10.30
CA LEU A 50 -1.12 7.32 -11.43
C LEU A 50 -0.40 8.65 -11.23
N LYS A 51 -0.40 9.19 -10.00
CA LYS A 51 0.29 10.45 -9.70
C LYS A 51 1.80 10.31 -9.86
N ASN A 52 2.33 9.13 -9.57
CA ASN A 52 3.75 8.84 -9.59
C ASN A 52 4.19 8.10 -10.87
N ALA A 53 3.24 7.79 -11.76
CA ALA A 53 3.51 7.16 -13.03
C ALA A 53 4.22 8.16 -13.98
N PRO A 54 5.08 7.68 -14.89
CA PRO A 54 5.60 8.49 -15.99
C PRO A 54 4.45 9.13 -16.78
N TYR A 55 4.65 10.34 -17.27
CA TYR A 55 3.59 11.15 -17.93
C TYR A 55 2.85 10.40 -19.06
N ASP A 56 3.54 9.48 -19.74
CA ASP A 56 2.96 8.66 -20.80
C ASP A 56 1.91 7.66 -20.31
N GLU A 57 2.01 7.13 -19.09
CA GLU A 57 1.07 6.13 -18.55
C GLU A 57 -0.26 6.74 -18.13
N VAL A 58 -0.28 8.01 -17.72
CA VAL A 58 -1.51 8.73 -17.32
C VAL A 58 -2.45 8.92 -18.52
N HIS A 59 -1.89 9.05 -19.72
CA HIS A 59 -2.65 9.16 -20.96
C HIS A 59 -3.26 7.83 -21.43
N LEU A 60 -2.79 6.69 -20.91
CA LEU A 60 -3.28 5.34 -21.23
C LEU A 60 -4.56 4.98 -20.49
N LEU A 61 -5.20 5.88 -19.74
CA LEU A 61 -6.47 5.57 -19.04
C LEU A 61 -7.68 6.31 -19.62
N LYS A 62 -7.57 6.80 -20.86
CA LYS A 62 -8.63 7.61 -21.49
C LYS A 62 -9.82 6.74 -21.90
N ALA A 63 -9.58 5.53 -22.39
CA ALA A 63 -10.63 4.60 -22.75
C ALA A 63 -11.04 3.68 -21.58
N LYS A 64 -12.28 3.19 -21.61
CA LYS A 64 -12.78 2.22 -20.61
C LYS A 64 -12.04 0.87 -20.69
N SER A 65 -11.65 0.44 -21.89
CA SER A 65 -10.84 -0.77 -22.11
C SER A 65 -9.47 -0.65 -21.45
N GLU A 66 -8.78 0.46 -21.67
CA GLU A 66 -7.42 0.63 -21.13
C GLU A 66 -7.40 0.70 -19.60
N ARG A 67 -8.46 1.24 -18.98
CA ARG A 67 -8.66 1.18 -17.52
C ARG A 67 -8.89 -0.23 -16.99
N ARG A 68 -9.54 -1.10 -17.78
CA ARG A 68 -9.72 -2.51 -17.44
C ARG A 68 -8.37 -3.22 -17.49
N ASP A 69 -7.61 -3.04 -18.57
CA ASP A 69 -6.30 -3.67 -18.76
C ASP A 69 -5.31 -3.24 -17.67
N TYR A 70 -5.35 -1.98 -17.25
CA TYR A 70 -4.57 -1.49 -16.11
C TYR A 70 -4.96 -2.19 -14.81
N LEU A 71 -6.27 -2.32 -14.53
CA LEU A 71 -6.76 -3.01 -13.33
C LEU A 71 -6.37 -4.49 -13.34
N ASP A 72 -6.44 -5.16 -14.49
CA ASP A 72 -6.05 -6.57 -14.61
C ASP A 72 -4.56 -6.76 -14.31
N ARG A 73 -3.69 -5.83 -14.75
CA ARG A 73 -2.26 -5.81 -14.38
C ARG A 73 -2.03 -5.60 -12.88
N LEU A 74 -2.82 -4.74 -12.23
CA LEU A 74 -2.75 -4.57 -10.78
C LEU A 74 -3.12 -5.85 -10.04
N VAL A 75 -4.16 -6.55 -10.50
CA VAL A 75 -4.58 -7.84 -9.94
C VAL A 75 -3.48 -8.88 -10.12
N GLU A 76 -2.88 -8.97 -11.31
CA GLU A 76 -1.77 -9.89 -11.57
C GLU A 76 -0.57 -9.62 -10.65
N LYS A 77 -0.15 -8.35 -10.53
CA LYS A 77 0.90 -7.92 -9.61
C LYS A 77 0.59 -8.34 -8.17
N GLU A 78 -0.64 -8.13 -7.71
CA GLU A 78 -1.07 -8.49 -6.36
C GLU A 78 -0.99 -10.01 -6.13
N VAL A 79 -1.42 -10.83 -7.10
CA VAL A 79 -1.31 -12.29 -6.99
C VAL A 79 0.16 -12.72 -6.89
N LEU A 80 1.05 -12.14 -7.69
CA LEU A 80 2.48 -12.44 -7.64
C LEU A 80 3.12 -12.04 -6.30
N LEU A 81 2.71 -10.90 -5.74
CA LEU A 81 3.18 -10.47 -4.41
C LEU A 81 2.69 -11.40 -3.30
N GLN A 82 1.44 -11.85 -3.36
CA GLN A 82 0.91 -12.83 -2.42
C GLN A 82 1.67 -14.15 -2.49
N GLU A 83 2.02 -14.61 -3.69
CA GLU A 83 2.83 -15.83 -3.86
C GLU A 83 4.27 -15.64 -3.35
N ALA A 84 4.91 -14.50 -3.62
CA ALA A 84 6.22 -14.19 -3.07
C ALA A 84 6.21 -14.15 -1.52
N GLN A 85 5.13 -13.66 -0.92
CA GLN A 85 4.93 -13.71 0.52
C GLN A 85 4.74 -15.14 1.03
N HIS A 86 3.92 -15.93 0.33
CA HIS A 86 3.67 -17.34 0.65
C HIS A 86 4.97 -18.17 0.62
N GLN A 87 5.85 -17.91 -0.34
CA GLN A 87 7.18 -18.53 -0.43
C GLN A 87 8.19 -18.01 0.59
N GLY A 88 7.85 -16.97 1.36
CA GLY A 88 8.73 -16.42 2.40
C GLY A 88 9.81 -15.48 1.89
N LEU A 89 9.79 -15.08 0.61
CA LEU A 89 10.82 -14.21 -0.01
C LEU A 89 10.97 -12.88 0.73
N HIS A 90 9.87 -12.34 1.23
CA HIS A 90 9.81 -11.14 2.07
C HIS A 90 10.58 -11.23 3.41
N ARG A 91 11.09 -12.41 3.78
CA ARG A 91 11.87 -12.65 5.02
C ARG A 91 13.32 -13.02 4.74
N GLU A 92 13.69 -13.16 3.47
CA GLU A 92 15.06 -13.47 3.11
C GLU A 92 16.00 -12.35 3.55
N LYS A 93 17.16 -12.74 4.08
CA LYS A 93 18.12 -11.79 4.64
C LYS A 93 18.55 -10.74 3.62
N ASP A 94 18.76 -11.14 2.38
CA ASP A 94 19.22 -10.25 1.31
C ASP A 94 18.12 -9.27 0.88
N PHE A 95 16.86 -9.72 0.82
CA PHE A 95 15.70 -8.84 0.62
C PHE A 95 15.59 -7.82 1.76
N MET A 96 15.62 -8.28 3.02
CA MET A 96 15.50 -7.39 4.19
C MET A 96 16.62 -6.35 4.24
N LYS A 97 17.86 -6.75 3.95
CA LYS A 97 19.01 -5.83 3.86
C LYS A 97 18.83 -4.80 2.73
N SER A 98 18.23 -5.21 1.62
CA SER A 98 17.91 -4.27 0.53
C SER A 98 16.87 -3.24 0.97
N ILE A 99 15.81 -3.68 1.67
CA ILE A 99 14.79 -2.79 2.23
C ILE A 99 15.39 -1.79 3.23
N GLU A 100 16.30 -2.24 4.10
CA GLU A 100 17.03 -1.39 5.03
C GLU A 100 17.81 -0.29 4.28
N GLY A 101 18.58 -0.66 3.25
CA GLY A 101 19.30 0.31 2.43
C GLY A 101 18.38 1.32 1.72
N TYR A 102 17.25 0.86 1.16
CA TYR A 102 16.27 1.76 0.57
C TYR A 102 15.67 2.73 1.59
N TRP A 103 15.39 2.25 2.81
CA TRP A 103 14.86 3.07 3.90
C TRP A 103 15.84 4.16 4.33
N GLU A 104 17.12 3.81 4.51
CA GLU A 104 18.18 4.77 4.84
C GLU A 104 18.31 5.87 3.77
N GLN A 105 18.35 5.47 2.50
CA GLN A 105 18.46 6.39 1.37
C GLN A 105 17.24 7.32 1.26
N ALA A 106 16.04 6.79 1.45
CA ALA A 106 14.81 7.58 1.41
C ALA A 106 14.79 8.63 2.53
N LEU A 107 15.21 8.26 3.74
CA LEU A 107 15.29 9.20 4.87
C LEU A 107 16.32 10.29 4.63
N LEU A 108 17.52 9.93 4.14
CA LEU A 108 18.56 10.91 3.84
C LEU A 108 18.08 11.90 2.77
N LYS A 109 17.43 11.41 1.71
CA LYS A 109 16.85 12.27 0.67
C LYS A 109 15.86 13.27 1.26
N ILE A 110 14.91 12.81 2.08
CA ILE A 110 13.90 13.69 2.72
C ILE A 110 14.58 14.74 3.61
N LEU A 111 15.61 14.36 4.36
CA LEU A 111 16.35 15.28 5.21
C LEU A 111 17.08 16.36 4.39
N LEU A 112 17.76 15.95 3.31
CA LEU A 112 18.47 16.87 2.42
C LEU A 112 17.52 17.84 1.72
N GLU A 113 16.38 17.37 1.23
CA GLU A 113 15.34 18.22 0.63
C GLU A 113 14.88 19.30 1.63
N ARG A 114 14.52 18.90 2.86
CA ARG A 114 14.11 19.86 3.90
C ARG A 114 15.20 20.87 4.25
N LYS A 115 16.46 20.44 4.29
CA LYS A 115 17.60 21.33 4.57
C LYS A 115 17.87 22.28 3.42
N SER A 116 17.73 21.82 2.17
CA SER A 116 17.83 22.66 0.98
C SER A 116 16.74 23.73 0.97
N ASP A 117 15.50 23.38 1.33
CA ASP A 117 14.38 24.33 1.44
C ASP A 117 14.64 25.37 2.54
N GLU A 118 15.19 24.95 3.69
CA GLU A 118 15.58 25.86 4.78
C GLU A 118 16.67 26.84 4.35
N ILE A 119 17.73 26.34 3.69
CA ILE A 119 18.86 27.16 3.23
C ILE A 119 18.44 28.11 2.12
N SER A 120 17.70 27.63 1.11
CA SER A 120 17.23 28.46 0.00
C SER A 120 16.31 29.59 0.46
N GLY A 121 15.52 29.37 1.53
CA GLY A 121 14.74 30.43 2.17
C GLY A 121 15.56 31.49 2.91
N LEU A 122 16.83 31.21 3.23
CA LEU A 122 17.75 32.10 3.93
C LEU A 122 18.77 32.80 3.01
N THR A 123 18.99 32.28 1.80
CA THR A 123 19.97 32.84 0.85
C THR A 123 19.31 33.75 -0.18
N HIS A 124 19.55 35.06 -0.10
CA HIS A 124 19.27 35.99 -1.18
C HIS A 124 20.55 36.18 -2.01
N VAL A 125 20.58 35.61 -3.22
CA VAL A 125 21.63 35.92 -4.19
C VAL A 125 21.30 37.28 -4.81
N SER A 126 22.26 38.22 -4.79
CA SER A 126 22.08 39.56 -5.36
C SER A 126 22.53 39.61 -6.82
N ASP A 127 21.92 40.50 -7.63
CA ASP A 127 22.29 40.64 -9.05
C ASP A 127 23.78 41.00 -9.24
N ASN A 128 24.36 41.74 -8.30
CA ASN A 128 25.78 42.10 -8.31
C ASN A 128 26.70 40.87 -8.10
N GLU A 129 26.28 39.90 -7.28
CA GLU A 129 27.02 38.64 -7.07
C GLU A 129 26.98 37.74 -8.32
N ILE A 130 25.92 37.85 -9.11
CA ILE A 130 25.77 37.14 -10.39
C ILE A 130 26.66 37.78 -11.47
N GLU A 131 26.69 39.11 -11.56
CA GLU A 131 27.57 39.83 -12.49
C GLU A 131 29.06 39.68 -12.16
N GLU A 132 29.44 39.50 -10.90
CA GLU A 132 30.85 39.28 -10.51
C GLU A 132 31.35 37.86 -10.83
N TYR A 133 30.44 36.89 -11.01
CA TYR A 133 30.76 35.49 -11.29
C TYR A 133 30.87 35.17 -12.79
N TYR A 134 30.24 35.96 -13.67
CA TYR A 134 30.21 35.76 -15.12
C TYR A 134 31.07 36.78 -15.88
#